data_AF-V9LL07-F1
#
_entry.id   AF-V9LL07-F1
#
_cell.length_a   1.000
_cell.length_b   1.000
_cell.length_c   1.000
_cell.angle_alpha   90.00
_cell.angle_beta   90.00
_cell.angle_gamma   90.00
#
_symmetry.space_group_name_H-M   'P 1'
#
loop_
_entity.id
_entity.type
_entity.pdbx_description
1 polymer ?
#
loop_
_entity_poly.entity_id
_entity_poly.type
_entity_poly.pdbx_seq_one_letter_code
_entity_poly.pdbx_strand_id
1 'polypeptide(L)'
;MNLARPVVEVVNLGRMGYTEALLAQRRYVQRHLDTLFQPSHTANTLLLCEHSPVFTVGIRRAPYPAQDEERLRALGAEFHRTDRGGLITFHGPGQLV
;
A
#
# COMPACT_ATOMS: atom_id res chain seq x y z
N MET A 1 -17.35 14.16 -29.21
CA MET A 1 -16.03 13.52 -29.02
C MET A 1 -16.20 12.38 -28.03
N ASN A 2 -16.01 11.14 -28.48
CA ASN A 2 -16.08 9.98 -27.59
C ASN A 2 -14.76 9.95 -26.81
N LEU A 3 -14.74 10.53 -25.60
CA LEU A 3 -13.58 10.44 -24.74
C LEU A 3 -13.38 8.95 -24.43
N ALA A 4 -12.31 8.37 -24.97
CA ALA A 4 -11.96 6.99 -24.71
C ALA A 4 -11.88 6.78 -23.19
N ARG A 5 -12.52 5.73 -22.69
CA ARG A 5 -12.46 5.41 -21.27
C ARG A 5 -11.00 5.17 -20.87
N PRO A 6 -10.54 5.71 -19.73
CA PRO A 6 -9.16 5.51 -19.29
C PRO A 6 -8.90 4.03 -19.02
N VAL A 7 -7.73 3.55 -19.41
CA VAL A 7 -7.26 2.18 -19.13
C VAL A 7 -6.98 2.01 -17.63
N VAL A 8 -6.53 3.09 -16.98
CA VAL A 8 -6.22 3.14 -15.54
C VAL A 8 -6.81 4.42 -14.94
N GLU A 9 -7.53 4.27 -13.83
CA GLU A 9 -7.94 5.35 -12.93
C GLU A 9 -6.82 5.61 -11.93
N VAL A 10 -6.30 6.84 -11.88
CA VAL A 10 -5.28 7.25 -10.92
C VAL A 10 -5.97 7.95 -9.75
N VAL A 11 -5.70 7.48 -8.53
CA VAL A 11 -6.23 8.07 -7.30
C VAL A 11 -5.06 8.52 -6.44
N ASN A 12 -4.95 9.83 -6.23
CA ASN A 12 -3.99 10.40 -5.31
C ASN A 12 -4.62 10.46 -3.90
N LEU A 13 -4.14 9.59 -3.01
CA LEU A 13 -4.56 9.54 -1.61
C LEU A 13 -3.82 10.56 -0.73
N GLY A 14 -2.77 11.19 -1.26
CA GLY A 14 -1.91 12.11 -0.53
C GLY A 14 -1.09 11.42 0.57
N ARG A 15 -0.77 12.18 1.62
CA ARG A 15 -0.01 11.69 2.76
C ARG A 15 -0.94 11.10 3.83
N MET A 16 -0.71 9.85 4.22
CA MET A 16 -1.56 9.14 5.19
C MET A 16 -0.80 8.06 5.98
N GLY A 17 -1.39 7.57 7.08
CA GLY A 17 -0.82 6.46 7.85
C GLY A 17 -0.85 5.14 7.06
N TYR A 18 0.07 4.22 7.38
CA TYR A 18 0.15 2.94 6.67
C TYR A 18 -1.15 2.12 6.80
N THR A 19 -1.72 2.06 8.02
CA THR A 19 -2.97 1.34 8.27
C THR A 19 -4.14 1.91 7.48
N GLU A 20 -4.23 3.24 7.38
CA GLU A 20 -5.28 3.91 6.61
C GLU A 20 -5.16 3.61 5.11
N ALA A 21 -3.92 3.61 4.59
CA ALA A 21 -3.64 3.26 3.21
C ALA A 21 -3.96 1.79 2.90
N LEU A 22 -3.65 0.87 3.82
CA LEU A 22 -4.01 -0.54 3.70
C LEU A 22 -5.52 -0.74 3.66
N LEU A 23 -6.27 0.01 4.48
CA LEU A 23 -7.74 0.01 4.43
C LEU A 23 -8.26 0.56 3.10
N ALA A 24 -7.66 1.63 2.57
CA ALA A 24 -7.99 2.16 1.25
C ALA A 24 -7.72 1.12 0.14
N GLN A 25 -6.54 0.50 0.15
CA GLN A 25 -6.17 -0.56 -0.78
C GLN A 25 -7.20 -1.70 -0.77
N ARG A 26 -7.58 -2.19 0.42
CA ARG A 26 -8.60 -3.26 0.55
C ARG A 26 -9.95 -2.86 -0.04
N ARG A 27 -10.38 -1.60 0.14
CA ARG A 27 -11.62 -1.09 -0.47
C ARG A 27 -11.54 -1.08 -2.01
N TYR A 28 -10.42 -0.65 -2.58
CA TYR A 28 -10.24 -0.65 -4.03
C TYR A 28 -10.09 -2.06 -4.61
N VAL A 29 -9.44 -2.97 -3.90
CA VAL A 29 -9.41 -4.40 -4.27
C VAL A 29 -10.82 -4.97 -4.30
N GLN A 30 -11.62 -4.74 -3.26
CA GLN A 30 -13.01 -5.23 -3.23
C GLN A 30 -13.81 -4.66 -4.40
N ARG A 31 -13.72 -3.35 -4.64
CA ARG A 31 -14.38 -2.69 -5.78
C ARG A 31 -13.97 -3.31 -7.11
N HIS A 32 -12.70 -3.66 -7.29
CA HIS A 32 -12.22 -4.33 -8.51
C HIS A 32 -12.79 -5.75 -8.64
N LEU A 33 -12.83 -6.52 -7.55
CA LEU A 33 -13.41 -7.86 -7.54
C LEU A 33 -14.91 -7.85 -7.89
N ASP A 34 -15.65 -6.86 -7.37
CA ASP A 34 -17.09 -6.69 -7.63
C ASP A 34 -17.40 -6.37 -9.09
N THR A 35 -16.41 -5.90 -9.87
CA THR A 35 -16.58 -5.52 -11.26
C THR A 35 -16.03 -6.55 -12.26
N LEU A 36 -15.31 -7.59 -11.79
CA LEU A 36 -14.72 -8.63 -12.65
C LEU A 36 -15.73 -9.35 -13.55
N PHE A 37 -16.97 -9.50 -13.09
CA PHE A 37 -18.03 -10.21 -13.81
C PHE A 37 -19.02 -9.28 -14.51
N GLN A 38 -18.77 -7.97 -14.51
CA GLN A 38 -19.64 -7.02 -15.20
C GLN A 38 -19.28 -6.94 -16.70
N PRO A 39 -20.28 -6.88 -17.60
CA PRO A 39 -20.03 -6.83 -19.05
C PRO A 39 -19.32 -5.54 -19.50
N SER A 40 -19.31 -4.49 -18.66
CA SER A 40 -18.56 -3.27 -18.92
C SER A 40 -17.16 -3.33 -18.31
N HIS A 41 -16.14 -3.19 -19.15
CA HIS A 41 -14.75 -3.03 -18.70
C HIS A 41 -14.63 -1.82 -17.76
N THR A 42 -14.25 -2.09 -16.51
CA THR A 42 -13.90 -1.09 -15.50
C THR A 42 -12.40 -0.84 -15.55
N ALA A 43 -11.99 0.42 -15.46
CA ALA A 43 -10.58 0.76 -15.43
C ALA A 43 -9.91 0.16 -14.19
N ASN A 44 -8.66 -0.32 -14.33
CA ASN A 44 -7.85 -0.69 -13.17
C ASN A 44 -7.49 0.56 -12.37
N THR A 45 -7.15 0.43 -11.09
CA THR A 45 -6.80 1.58 -10.25
C THR A 45 -5.33 1.59 -9.88
N LEU A 46 -4.68 2.75 -10.04
CA LEU A 46 -3.37 3.06 -9.46
C LEU A 46 -3.55 4.01 -8.28
N LEU A 47 -3.25 3.54 -7.07
CA LEU A 47 -3.24 4.36 -5.87
C LEU A 47 -1.86 4.98 -5.71
N LEU A 48 -1.81 6.29 -5.49
CA LEU A 48 -0.60 7.03 -5.18
C LEU A 48 -0.71 7.58 -3.77
N CYS A 49 0.31 7.37 -2.94
CA CYS A 49 0.34 7.90 -1.58
C CYS A 49 1.78 8.19 -1.10
N GLU A 50 1.85 8.80 0.07
CA GLU A 50 3.07 9.01 0.84
C GLU A 50 2.77 8.62 2.29
N HIS A 51 3.69 7.95 2.97
CA HIS A 51 3.45 7.51 4.34
C HIS A 51 4.11 8.42 5.38
N SER A 52 3.49 8.52 6.56
CA SER A 52 4.24 8.79 7.78
C SER A 52 5.32 7.71 7.99
N PRO A 53 6.44 8.00 8.68
CA PRO A 53 7.52 7.04 8.87
C PRO A 53 7.03 5.66 9.33
N VAL A 54 7.32 4.63 8.54
CA VAL A 54 6.85 3.27 8.79
C VAL A 54 7.85 2.23 8.28
N PHE A 55 8.10 1.20 9.08
CA PHE A 55 8.73 -0.03 8.66
C PHE A 55 7.67 -1.09 8.36
N THR A 56 7.77 -1.74 7.20
CA THR A 56 6.93 -2.91 6.88
C THR A 56 7.81 -4.12 6.65
N VAL A 57 7.41 -5.29 7.16
CA VAL A 57 8.09 -6.56 6.95
C VAL A 57 7.23 -7.45 6.06
N GLY A 58 7.77 -7.89 4.93
CA GLY A 58 7.11 -8.84 4.03
C GLY A 58 7.25 -10.30 4.48
N ILE A 59 6.76 -11.22 3.64
CA ILE A 59 6.68 -12.65 3.97
C ILE A 59 8.03 -13.39 3.94
N ARG A 60 9.09 -12.82 3.35
CA ARG A 60 10.40 -13.48 3.31
C ARG A 60 11.03 -13.43 4.69
N ARG A 61 11.39 -14.61 5.21
CA ARG A 61 12.06 -14.74 6.51
C ARG A 61 13.55 -14.46 6.34
N ALA A 62 13.99 -13.28 6.76
CA ALA A 62 15.34 -13.10 7.26
C ALA A 62 15.31 -13.22 8.79
N PRO A 63 16.42 -13.60 9.44
CA PRO A 63 16.51 -13.50 10.89
C PRO A 63 16.49 -12.01 11.24
N TYR A 64 15.31 -11.51 11.58
CA TYR A 64 15.15 -10.25 12.30
C TYR A 64 14.92 -10.64 13.76
N PRO A 65 15.98 -10.63 14.60
CA PRO A 65 15.82 -10.77 16.04
C PRO A 65 14.73 -9.82 16.58
N ALA A 66 14.01 -10.23 17.61
CA ALA A 66 13.03 -9.36 18.27
C ALA A 66 13.64 -8.00 18.69
N GLN A 67 14.93 -8.01 19.06
CA GLN A 67 15.70 -6.81 19.40
C GLN A 67 15.79 -5.79 18.25
N ASP A 68 15.84 -6.25 17.00
CA ASP A 68 15.84 -5.36 15.84
C ASP A 68 14.47 -4.71 15.63
N GLU A 69 13.38 -5.45 15.84
CA GLU A 69 12.03 -4.87 15.77
C GLU A 69 11.82 -3.82 16.85
N GLU A 70 12.25 -4.12 18.08
CA GLU A 70 12.21 -3.16 19.19
C GLU A 70 13.02 -1.91 18.89
N ARG A 71 14.25 -2.08 18.38
CA ARG A 71 15.11 -0.97 17.98
C ARG A 71 14.45 -0.11 16.91
N LEU A 72 13.81 -0.71 15.91
CA LEU A 72 13.15 0.02 14.82
C LEU A 72 11.89 0.75 15.30
N ARG A 73 11.09 0.13 16.18
CA ARG A 73 9.95 0.78 16.84
C ARG A 73 10.40 1.98 17.69
N ALA A 74 11.54 1.86 18.36
CA ALA A 74 12.10 2.92 19.19
C ALA A 74 12.53 4.17 18.39
N LEU A 75 12.66 4.08 17.05
CA LEU A 75 12.94 5.24 16.19
C LEU A 75 11.72 6.15 15.98
N GLY A 76 10.55 5.81 16.53
CA GLY A 76 9.32 6.61 16.41
C GLY A 76 8.55 6.40 15.11
N ALA A 77 8.95 5.42 14.29
CA ALA A 77 8.21 4.99 13.11
C ALA A 77 7.22 3.89 13.45
N GLU A 78 6.10 3.83 12.72
CA GLU A 78 5.20 2.67 12.79
C GLU A 78 5.94 1.39 12.35
N PHE A 79 5.47 0.23 12.81
CA PHE A 79 6.05 -1.06 12.40
C PHE A 79 4.96 -2.09 12.18
N HIS A 80 4.90 -2.65 10.98
CA HIS A 80 3.87 -3.60 10.55
C HIS A 80 4.46 -4.85 9.90
N ARG A 81 3.87 -6.00 10.20
CA ARG A 81 4.08 -7.24 9.44
C ARG A 81 2.97 -7.38 8.42
N THR A 82 3.33 -7.75 7.20
CA THR A 82 2.49 -7.66 6.01
C THR A 82 2.56 -8.95 5.20
N ASP A 83 1.59 -9.14 4.30
CA ASP A 83 1.52 -10.28 3.38
C ASP A 83 2.21 -10.02 2.03
N ARG A 84 2.82 -8.85 1.83
CA ARG A 84 3.59 -8.57 0.60
C ARG A 84 4.86 -9.42 0.52
N GLY A 85 5.30 -9.65 -0.72
CA GLY A 85 6.62 -10.22 -1.00
C GLY A 85 7.76 -9.36 -0.44
N GLY A 86 8.94 -9.97 -0.32
CA GLY A 86 10.18 -9.26 0.03
C GLY A 86 10.50 -9.24 1.53
N LEU A 87 11.59 -8.54 1.84
CA LEU A 87 12.15 -8.35 3.18
C LEU A 87 11.57 -7.09 3.84
N ILE A 88 12.20 -6.59 4.91
CA ILE A 88 11.86 -5.31 5.51
C ILE A 88 12.10 -4.14 4.55
N THR A 89 11.27 -3.10 4.62
CA THR A 89 11.49 -1.81 3.95
C THR A 89 11.00 -0.67 4.85
N PHE A 90 11.50 0.53 4.58
CA PHE A 90 11.03 1.78 5.17
C PHE A 90 10.22 2.58 4.15
N HIS A 91 9.18 3.25 4.63
CA HIS A 91 8.50 4.32 3.92
C HIS A 91 8.38 5.56 4.79
N GLY A 92 8.40 6.73 4.17
CA GLY A 92 8.32 8.00 4.87
C GLY A 92 8.19 9.19 3.93
N PRO A 93 8.19 10.41 4.48
CA PRO A 93 7.98 11.59 3.69
C PRO A 93 9.03 11.78 2.59
N GLY A 94 8.60 12.26 1.42
CA GLY A 94 9.40 12.39 0.20
C GLY A 94 9.48 11.12 -0.66
N GLN A 95 8.87 10.01 -0.24
CA GLN A 95 8.77 8.79 -1.03
C GLN A 95 7.35 8.61 -1.59
N LEU A 96 7.23 8.65 -2.92
CA LEU A 96 5.99 8.25 -3.61
C LEU A 96 5.86 6.72 -3.55
N VAL A 97 4.76 6.26 -2.96
CA VAL A 97 4.37 4.85 -2.83
C VAL A 97 3.14 4.58 -3.70
#